data_AF-A0A1M5LY38-F1
#
_entry.id   AF-A0A1M5LY38-F1
#
_cell.length_a   1.000
_cell.length_b   1.000
_cell.length_c   1.000
_cell.angle_alpha   90.00
_cell.angle_beta   90.00
_cell.angle_gamma   90.00
#
_symmetry.space_group_name_H-M   'P 1'
#
loop_
_entity.id
_entity.type
_entity.pdbx_description
1 polymer ?
#
loop_
_entity_poly.entity_id
_entity_poly.type
_entity_poly.pdbx_seq_one_letter_code
_entity_poly.pdbx_strand_id
1 'polypeptide(L)'
;MNNKNFLVSGVFGGITNFLLGWLLYGFLFKNLYPQNENTNLLFIFLGYITFGLFMAYIFTKWAGITNPMTGFKTGATIGLFTSLSMNFFMYSNMPPNFENISIDIAISILMGAFVGAVIAAVNGKLK
;
A
#
# COMPACT_ATOMS: atom_id res chain seq x y z
N MET A 1 -5.85 7.32 -20.30
CA MET A 1 -6.32 7.01 -18.94
C MET A 1 -7.79 7.33 -18.89
N ASN A 2 -8.61 6.37 -18.46
CA ASN A 2 -10.00 6.63 -18.15
C ASN A 2 -10.07 7.21 -16.73
N ASN A 3 -10.50 8.47 -16.59
CA ASN A 3 -10.55 9.17 -15.30
C ASN A 3 -11.45 8.46 -14.29
N LYS A 4 -12.50 7.78 -14.77
CA LYS A 4 -13.37 6.94 -13.94
C LYS A 4 -12.60 5.76 -13.37
N ASN A 5 -11.81 5.07 -14.19
CA ASN A 5 -11.03 3.91 -13.74
C ASN A 5 -9.97 4.35 -12.72
N PHE A 6 -9.28 5.45 -12.99
CA PHE A 6 -8.31 6.03 -12.05
C PHE A 6 -8.93 6.33 -10.68
N LEU A 7 -9.99 7.14 -10.64
CA LEU A 7 -10.59 7.57 -9.38
C LEU A 7 -11.23 6.39 -8.62
N VAL A 8 -12.03 5.57 -9.30
CA VAL A 8 -12.74 4.47 -8.65
C VAL A 8 -11.76 3.41 -8.16
N SER A 9 -10.83 2.95 -9.02
CA SER A 9 -9.85 1.95 -8.57
C SER A 9 -8.92 2.49 -7.49
N GLY A 10 -8.51 3.76 -7.55
CA GLY A 10 -7.64 4.37 -6.57
C GLY A 10 -8.29 4.50 -5.19
N VAL A 11 -9.55 4.91 -5.12
CA VAL A 11 -10.30 4.97 -3.85
C VAL A 11 -10.47 3.57 -3.24
N PHE A 12 -10.85 2.57 -4.05
CA PHE A 12 -10.97 1.18 -3.57
C PHE A 12 -9.63 0.61 -3.12
N GLY A 13 -8.54 0.90 -3.85
CA GLY A 13 -7.18 0.56 -3.46
C GLY A 13 -6.79 1.21 -2.13
N GLY A 14 -7.11 2.49 -1.95
CA GLY A 14 -6.80 3.22 -0.72
C GLY A 14 -7.58 2.72 0.50
N ILE A 15 -8.88 2.43 0.35
CA ILE A 15 -9.70 1.82 1.41
C ILE A 15 -9.16 0.43 1.77
N THR A 16 -8.82 -0.38 0.77
CA THR A 16 -8.19 -1.70 0.98
C THR A 16 -6.91 -1.56 1.77
N ASN A 17 -6.06 -0.59 1.41
CA ASN A 17 -4.80 -0.33 2.07
C ASN A 17 -5.00 0.09 3.54
N PHE A 18 -5.98 0.96 3.81
CA PHE A 18 -6.33 1.38 5.17
C PHE A 18 -6.82 0.21 6.03
N LEU A 19 -7.71 -0.64 5.51
CA LEU A 19 -8.23 -1.80 6.25
C LEU A 19 -7.13 -2.82 6.55
N LEU A 20 -6.25 -3.09 5.59
CA LEU A 20 -5.08 -3.96 5.79
C LEU A 20 -4.10 -3.35 6.78
N GLY A 21 -3.86 -2.04 6.71
CA GLY A 21 -3.01 -1.33 7.65
C GLY A 21 -3.53 -1.39 9.08
N TRP A 22 -4.84 -1.19 9.26
CA TRP A 22 -5.49 -1.38 10.55
C TRP A 22 -5.33 -2.82 11.07
N LEU A 23 -5.54 -3.83 10.22
CA LEU A 23 -5.40 -5.24 10.61
C LEU A 23 -3.94 -5.59 10.97
N LEU A 24 -2.99 -5.22 10.13
CA LEU A 24 -1.58 -5.62 10.29
C LEU A 24 -0.89 -4.77 11.34
N TYR A 25 -0.86 -3.46 11.19
CA TYR A 25 -0.15 -2.57 12.13
C TYR A 25 -0.97 -2.29 13.40
N GLY A 26 -2.28 -2.13 13.28
CA GLY A 26 -3.15 -1.76 14.42
C GLY A 26 -3.58 -2.92 15.31
N PHE A 27 -3.68 -4.13 14.77
CA PHE A 27 -4.16 -5.31 15.51
C PHE A 27 -3.09 -6.39 15.67
N LEU A 28 -2.57 -6.97 14.56
CA LEU A 28 -1.66 -8.11 14.62
C LEU A 28 -0.26 -7.75 15.16
N PHE A 29 0.30 -6.62 14.73
CA PHE A 29 1.64 -6.15 15.10
C PHE A 29 1.61 -4.91 16.00
N LYS A 30 0.52 -4.70 16.74
CA LYS A 30 0.33 -3.53 17.61
C LYS A 30 1.49 -3.27 18.58
N ASN A 31 2.12 -4.34 19.09
CA ASN A 31 3.25 -4.20 20.02
C ASN A 31 4.53 -3.69 19.35
N LEU A 32 4.71 -3.95 18.05
CA LEU A 32 5.83 -3.43 17.26
C LEU A 32 5.56 -2.00 16.77
N TYR A 33 4.29 -1.65 16.55
CA TYR A 33 3.86 -0.33 16.07
C TYR A 33 2.86 0.32 17.05
N PRO A 34 3.29 0.64 18.28
CA PRO A 34 2.41 1.22 19.27
C PRO A 34 1.95 2.62 18.85
N GLN A 35 0.63 2.84 18.87
CA GLN A 35 0.04 4.16 18.71
C GLN A 35 0.09 4.92 20.04
N ASN A 36 0.40 6.21 19.97
CA ASN A 36 0.41 7.13 21.10
C ASN A 36 -0.62 8.26 20.91
N GLU A 37 -0.76 9.14 21.90
CA GLU A 37 -1.68 10.28 21.87
C GLU A 37 -1.48 11.24 20.68
N ASN A 38 -0.28 11.25 20.08
CA ASN A 38 0.05 12.08 18.93
C ASN A 38 -0.28 11.40 17.58
N THR A 39 -0.86 10.20 17.61
CA THR A 39 -1.20 9.45 16.40
C THR A 39 -2.36 10.11 15.66
N ASN A 40 -2.07 10.65 14.48
CA ASN A 40 -3.07 11.32 13.66
C ASN A 40 -3.72 10.34 12.66
N LEU A 41 -4.88 9.79 13.03
CA LEU A 41 -5.62 8.83 12.20
C LEU A 41 -6.06 9.40 10.84
N LEU A 42 -6.33 10.70 10.77
CA LEU A 42 -6.70 11.35 9.49
C LEU A 42 -5.51 11.33 8.52
N PHE A 43 -4.31 11.63 8.98
CA PHE A 43 -3.10 11.60 8.14
C PHE A 43 -2.74 10.19 7.71
N ILE A 44 -2.95 9.20 8.57
CA ILE A 44 -2.82 7.78 8.22
C ILE A 44 -3.80 7.43 7.09
N PHE A 45 -5.07 7.78 7.24
CA PHE A 45 -6.09 7.54 6.21
C PHE A 45 -5.76 8.23 4.89
N LEU A 46 -5.38 9.52 4.93
CA LEU A 46 -4.98 10.28 3.74
C LEU A 46 -3.74 9.69 3.06
N GLY A 47 -2.78 9.19 3.83
CA GLY A 47 -1.61 8.47 3.30
C GLY A 47 -2.02 7.21 2.52
N TYR A 48 -2.91 6.39 3.09
CA TYR A 48 -3.41 5.19 2.43
C TYR A 48 -4.24 5.50 1.17
N ILE A 49 -5.10 6.52 1.20
CA ILE A 49 -5.84 6.98 0.03
C ILE A 49 -4.90 7.46 -1.08
N THR A 50 -3.89 8.27 -0.72
CA THR A 50 -2.91 8.79 -1.68
C THR A 50 -2.09 7.66 -2.31
N PHE A 51 -1.68 6.66 -1.53
CA PHE A 51 -0.98 5.48 -2.06
C PHE A 51 -1.87 4.67 -3.02
N GLY A 52 -3.15 4.47 -2.68
CA GLY A 52 -4.13 3.82 -3.55
C GLY A 52 -4.29 4.54 -4.89
N LEU A 53 -4.43 5.87 -4.85
CA LEU A 53 -4.48 6.72 -6.05
C LEU A 53 -3.18 6.62 -6.87
N PHE A 54 -2.02 6.67 -6.22
CA PHE A 54 -0.73 6.55 -6.89
C PHE A 54 -0.58 5.21 -7.63
N MET A 55 -0.91 4.10 -6.97
CA MET A 55 -0.94 2.79 -7.63
C MET A 55 -1.94 2.71 -8.78
N ALA A 56 -3.14 3.29 -8.60
CA ALA A 56 -4.13 3.35 -9.66
C ALA A 56 -3.66 4.17 -10.86
N TYR A 57 -2.92 5.26 -10.64
CA TYR A 57 -2.31 6.03 -11.71
C TYR A 57 -1.32 5.19 -12.52
N ILE A 58 -0.41 4.47 -11.84
CA ILE A 58 0.52 3.54 -12.51
C ILE A 58 -0.26 2.52 -13.36
N PHE A 59 -1.29 1.90 -12.78
CA PHE A 59 -2.00 0.80 -13.44
C PHE A 59 -2.85 1.29 -14.61
N THR A 60 -3.45 2.48 -14.52
CA THR A 60 -4.39 2.99 -15.54
C THR A 60 -3.73 3.87 -16.60
N LYS A 61 -2.67 4.61 -16.25
CA LYS A 61 -1.99 5.54 -17.16
C LYS A 61 -0.72 4.95 -17.76
N TRP A 62 0.09 4.23 -16.98
CA TRP A 62 1.41 3.77 -17.42
C TRP A 62 1.40 2.32 -17.91
N ALA A 63 0.74 1.41 -17.19
CA ALA A 63 0.88 -0.03 -17.42
C ALA A 63 -0.34 -0.71 -18.04
N GLY A 64 -1.53 -0.11 -17.98
CA GLY A 64 -2.77 -0.72 -18.51
C GLY A 64 -3.22 -2.01 -17.80
N ILE A 65 -2.91 -2.15 -16.51
CA ILE A 65 -3.14 -3.39 -15.75
C ILE A 65 -4.62 -3.56 -15.40
N THR A 66 -5.21 -4.67 -15.86
CA THR A 66 -6.63 -5.04 -15.62
C THR A 66 -6.82 -6.47 -15.13
N ASN A 67 -5.75 -7.26 -15.05
CA ASN A 67 -5.79 -8.63 -14.54
C ASN A 67 -5.40 -8.62 -13.04
N PRO A 68 -6.23 -9.18 -12.13
CA PRO A 68 -5.95 -9.18 -10.69
C PRO A 68 -4.64 -9.86 -10.30
N MET A 69 -4.27 -10.96 -10.95
CA MET A 69 -3.02 -11.68 -10.65
C MET A 69 -1.79 -10.87 -11.08
N THR A 70 -1.85 -10.19 -12.23
CA THR A 70 -0.81 -9.24 -12.64
C THR A 70 -0.74 -8.08 -11.63
N GLY A 71 -1.89 -7.52 -11.24
CA GLY A 71 -1.97 -6.48 -10.22
C GLY A 71 -1.39 -6.89 -8.88
N PHE A 72 -1.64 -8.13 -8.45
CA PHE A 72 -1.08 -8.71 -7.23
C PHE A 72 0.44 -8.72 -7.26
N LYS A 73 1.03 -9.26 -8.33
CA LYS A 73 2.49 -9.32 -8.49
C LYS A 73 3.12 -7.93 -8.61
N THR A 74 2.55 -7.05 -9.43
CA THR A 74 3.05 -5.68 -9.58
C THR A 74 2.93 -4.89 -8.29
N GLY A 75 1.81 -5.04 -7.57
CA GLY A 75 1.60 -4.41 -6.27
C GLY A 75 2.58 -4.91 -5.21
N ALA A 76 2.85 -6.22 -5.16
CA ALA A 76 3.86 -6.81 -4.29
C ALA A 76 5.25 -6.20 -4.55
N THR A 77 5.62 -6.06 -5.82
CA THR A 77 6.89 -5.43 -6.22
C THR A 77 6.96 -3.96 -5.80
N ILE A 78 5.88 -3.19 -5.97
CA ILE A 78 5.82 -1.79 -5.50
C ILE A 78 5.97 -1.73 -3.98
N GLY A 79 5.26 -2.61 -3.25
CA GLY A 79 5.36 -2.73 -1.79
C GLY A 79 6.79 -3.02 -1.31
N LEU A 80 7.49 -3.95 -1.96
CA LEU A 80 8.89 -4.26 -1.68
C LEU A 80 9.79 -3.03 -1.80
N PHE A 81 9.78 -2.36 -2.96
CA PHE A 81 10.69 -1.24 -3.20
C PHE A 81 10.36 -0.01 -2.36
N THR A 82 9.07 0.26 -2.12
CA THR A 82 8.64 1.38 -1.28
C THR A 82 9.03 1.16 0.18
N SER A 83 8.82 -0.04 0.74
CA SER A 83 9.23 -0.34 2.11
C SER A 83 10.74 -0.34 2.28
N LEU A 84 11.51 -0.92 1.34
CA LEU A 84 12.98 -0.84 1.38
C LEU A 84 13.45 0.62 1.40
N SER A 85 12.93 1.45 0.50
CA SER A 85 13.27 2.86 0.45
C SER A 85 12.94 3.58 1.76
N MET A 86 11.73 3.39 2.28
CA MET A 86 11.29 4.05 3.52
C MET A 86 12.12 3.60 4.73
N ASN A 87 12.39 2.30 4.87
CA ASN A 87 13.21 1.78 5.98
C ASN A 87 14.65 2.29 5.92
N PHE A 88 15.27 2.35 4.74
CA PHE A 88 16.63 2.89 4.61
C PHE A 88 16.71 4.37 5.00
N PHE A 89 15.71 5.18 4.63
CA PHE A 89 15.65 6.57 5.08
C PHE A 89 15.33 6.69 6.58
N MET A 90 14.41 5.87 7.10
CA MET A 90 14.04 5.88 8.51
C MET A 90 15.23 5.56 9.42
N TYR A 91 16.02 4.55 9.07
CA TYR A 91 17.21 4.15 9.83
C TYR A 91 18.49 4.90 9.40
N SER A 92 18.40 5.97 8.62
CA SER A 92 19.58 6.71 8.14
C SER A 92 20.39 7.39 9.25
N ASN A 93 19.75 7.71 10.37
CA ASN A 93 20.35 8.42 11.51
C ASN A 93 20.23 7.65 12.84
N MET A 94 19.93 6.36 12.78
CA MET A 94 19.81 5.51 13.98
C MET A 94 20.23 4.06 13.69
N PRO A 95 20.64 3.27 14.69
CA PRO A 95 21.02 1.88 14.50
C PRO A 95 19.90 1.05 13.84
N PRO A 96 20.20 0.24 12.80
CA PRO A 96 19.18 -0.55 12.11
C PRO A 96 18.61 -1.64 13.03
N ASN A 97 17.27 -1.74 13.06
CA ASN A 97 16.57 -2.87 13.65
C ASN A 97 16.14 -3.83 12.53
N PHE A 98 17.00 -4.80 12.20
CA PHE A 98 16.77 -5.72 11.09
C PHE A 98 15.54 -6.61 11.24
N GLU A 99 15.13 -6.92 12.47
CA GLU A 99 13.90 -7.67 12.75
C GLU A 99 12.67 -6.84 12.34
N ASN A 100 12.58 -5.59 12.84
CA ASN A 100 11.46 -4.70 12.50
C ASN A 100 11.43 -4.35 11.00
N ILE A 101 12.60 -4.07 10.40
CA ILE A 101 12.72 -3.81 8.96
C ILE A 101 12.18 -5.00 8.15
N SER A 102 12.57 -6.23 8.52
CA SER A 102 12.17 -7.44 7.80
C SER A 102 10.66 -7.70 7.90
N ILE A 103 10.07 -7.44 9.08
CA ILE A 103 8.63 -7.54 9.30
C ILE A 103 7.88 -6.48 8.48
N ASP A 104 8.34 -5.22 8.50
CA ASP A 104 7.71 -4.14 7.73
C ASP A 104 7.73 -4.41 6.22
N ILE A 105 8.84 -4.93 5.70
CA ILE A 105 8.96 -5.32 4.30
C ILE A 105 7.93 -6.40 3.97
N ALA A 106 7.80 -7.44 4.80
CA ALA A 106 6.84 -8.52 4.58
C ALA A 106 5.39 -8.00 4.60
N ILE A 107 5.05 -7.14 5.56
CA ILE A 107 3.74 -6.48 5.64
C ILE A 107 3.49 -5.65 4.39
N SER A 108 4.45 -4.82 3.97
CA SER A 108 4.33 -3.92 2.82
C SER A 108 4.18 -4.67 1.49
N ILE A 109 4.90 -5.78 1.31
CA ILE A 109 4.72 -6.66 0.15
C ILE A 109 3.29 -7.20 0.13
N LEU A 110 2.80 -7.72 1.26
CA LEU A 110 1.46 -8.30 1.37
C LEU A 110 0.39 -7.25 1.09
N MET A 111 0.51 -6.06 1.70
CA MET A 111 -0.41 -4.94 1.50
C MET A 111 -0.41 -4.46 0.06
N GLY A 112 0.78 -4.20 -0.50
CA GLY A 112 0.93 -3.81 -1.91
C GLY A 112 0.29 -4.82 -2.86
N ALA A 113 0.45 -6.12 -2.59
CA ALA A 113 -0.11 -7.18 -3.41
C ALA A 113 -1.65 -7.15 -3.43
N PHE A 114 -2.30 -7.09 -2.27
CA PHE A 114 -3.76 -7.04 -2.21
C PHE A 114 -4.34 -5.73 -2.76
N VAL A 115 -3.69 -4.59 -2.49
CA VAL A 115 -4.09 -3.30 -3.05
C VAL A 115 -4.00 -3.33 -4.58
N GLY A 116 -2.88 -3.83 -5.12
CA GLY A 116 -2.71 -4.00 -6.57
C GLY A 116 -3.74 -4.93 -7.19
N ALA A 117 -4.04 -6.05 -6.52
CA ALA A 117 -5.07 -6.99 -6.99
C ALA A 117 -6.45 -6.34 -7.07
N VAL A 118 -6.85 -5.57 -6.04
CA VAL A 118 -8.14 -4.85 -6.01
C VAL A 118 -8.19 -3.78 -7.10
N ILE A 119 -7.15 -2.97 -7.24
CA ILE A 119 -7.08 -1.91 -8.27
C ILE A 119 -7.23 -2.53 -9.67
N ALA A 120 -6.48 -3.60 -9.96
CA ALA A 120 -6.54 -4.28 -11.24
C ALA A 120 -7.91 -4.93 -11.50
N ALA A 121 -8.52 -5.54 -10.47
CA ALA A 121 -9.86 -6.11 -10.57
C ALA A 121 -10.93 -5.07 -10.90
N VAL A 122 -10.88 -3.91 -10.23
CA VAL A 122 -11.80 -2.79 -10.51
C VAL A 122 -11.59 -2.26 -11.92
N ASN A 123 -10.34 -2.06 -12.34
CA ASN A 123 -10.01 -1.63 -13.71
C ASN A 123 -10.53 -2.62 -14.76
N GLY A 124 -10.44 -3.93 -14.51
CA GLY A 124 -10.93 -4.97 -15.40
C GLY A 124 -12.45 -4.99 -15.54
N LYS A 125 -13.19 -4.60 -14.50
CA LYS A 125 -14.66 -4.50 -14.52
C LYS A 125 -15.19 -3.21 -15.14
N LEU A 126 -14.40 -2.14 -15.12
CA LEU A 126 -14.74 -0.83 -15.68
C LEU A 126 -14.21 -0.63 -17.11
N LYS A 127 -13.92 -1.72 -17.84
CA LYS A 127 -13.55 -1.65 -19.25
C LYS A 127 -14.67 -1.09 -20.10
#